data_AF-A0A376P4R0-F1
#
_entry.id   AF-A0A376P4R0-F1
#
_cell.length_a   1.000
_cell.length_b   1.000
_cell.length_c   1.000
_cell.angle_alpha   90.00
_cell.angle_beta   90.00
_cell.angle_gamma   90.00
#
_symmetry.space_group_name_H-M   'P 1'
#
loop_
_entity.id
_entity.type
_entity.pdbx_description
1 polymer ?
#
loop_
_entity_poly.entity_id
_entity_poly.type
_entity_poly.pdbx_seq_one_letter_code
_entity_poly.pdbx_strand_id
1 'polypeptide(L)'
;MGLPDELTLQREFERARQQGALAQWIAVFEGGFTGIVATLDTGRPGPVMAFRVDMDALDLSEEQDVSHRPYRDGFASCNAGMMHACGHDGHTAIGLGLAHTLKQFESGLHGVIKLIFSACRGRYAWRAGDGRCRCRR
;
A
#
# COMPACT_ATOMS: atom_id res chain seq x y z
N MET A 1 -19.01 3.10 6.86
CA MET A 1 -18.59 4.22 6.00
C MET A 1 -17.08 4.09 5.83
N GLY A 2 -16.56 3.99 4.61
CA GLY A 2 -15.12 3.75 4.38
C GLY A 2 -14.74 3.42 2.93
N LEU A 3 -15.69 2.91 2.13
CA LEU A 3 -15.54 2.81 0.68
C LEU A 3 -16.17 4.05 0.02
N PRO A 4 -15.44 4.79 -0.84
CA PRO A 4 -16.00 5.91 -1.62
C PRO A 4 -17.13 5.47 -2.56
N ASP A 5 -17.87 6.44 -3.10
CA ASP A 5 -18.86 6.18 -4.15
C ASP A 5 -18.21 5.72 -5.46
N GLU A 6 -19.03 5.13 -6.34
CA GLU A 6 -18.58 4.54 -7.61
C GLU A 6 -17.93 5.57 -8.54
N LEU A 7 -18.45 6.79 -8.56
CA LEU A 7 -17.90 7.89 -9.38
C LEU A 7 -16.48 8.23 -8.92
N THR A 8 -16.28 8.32 -7.61
CA THR A 8 -14.97 8.56 -7.00
C THR A 8 -14.02 7.41 -7.34
N LEU A 9 -14.45 6.16 -7.15
CA LEU A 9 -13.62 4.98 -7.46
C LEU A 9 -13.20 4.96 -8.94
N GLN A 10 -14.11 5.24 -9.87
CA GLN A 10 -13.81 5.31 -11.31
C GLN A 10 -12.81 6.43 -11.63
N ARG A 11 -13.01 7.62 -11.04
CA ARG A 11 -12.08 8.76 -11.21
C ARG A 11 -10.67 8.41 -10.73
N GLU A 12 -10.57 7.82 -9.54
CA GLU A 12 -9.27 7.45 -8.95
C GLU A 12 -8.57 6.34 -9.74
N PHE A 13 -9.33 5.36 -10.23
CA PHE A 13 -8.82 4.30 -11.11
C PHE A 13 -8.25 4.88 -12.41
N GLU A 14 -8.99 5.75 -13.07
CA GLU A 14 -8.56 6.38 -14.33
C GLU A 14 -7.33 7.27 -14.11
N ARG A 15 -7.29 8.01 -12.99
CA ARG A 15 -6.11 8.78 -12.61
C ARG A 15 -4.88 7.90 -12.42
N ALA A 16 -5.01 6.79 -11.70
CA ALA A 16 -3.90 5.85 -11.52
C ALA A 16 -3.40 5.30 -12.87
N ARG A 17 -4.32 4.98 -13.79
CA ARG A 17 -4.00 4.54 -15.15
C ARG A 17 -3.21 5.59 -15.92
N GLN A 18 -3.64 6.85 -15.88
CA GLN A 18 -2.98 7.98 -16.55
C GLN A 18 -1.59 8.29 -15.95
N GLN A 19 -1.42 8.06 -14.64
CA GLN A 19 -0.16 8.27 -13.92
C GLN A 19 0.81 7.08 -14.00
N GLY A 20 0.54 6.10 -14.86
CA GLY A 20 1.49 5.02 -15.17
C GLY A 20 1.32 3.75 -14.33
N ALA A 21 0.17 3.52 -13.70
CA ALA A 21 -0.12 2.23 -13.09
C ALA A 21 -0.01 1.09 -14.13
N LEU A 22 0.62 -0.01 -13.72
CA LEU A 22 0.93 -1.13 -14.61
C LEU A 22 -0.36 -1.80 -15.12
N ALA A 23 -0.55 -1.81 -16.43
CA ALA A 23 -1.77 -2.32 -17.09
C ALA A 23 -2.10 -3.77 -16.69
N GLN A 24 -1.08 -4.61 -16.48
CA GLN A 24 -1.25 -6.01 -16.08
C GLN A 24 -1.79 -6.18 -14.65
N TRP A 25 -1.69 -5.16 -13.79
CA TRP A 25 -2.09 -5.24 -12.39
C TRP A 25 -3.23 -4.30 -12.03
N ILE A 26 -3.43 -3.20 -12.75
CA ILE A 26 -4.39 -2.15 -12.34
C ILE A 26 -5.82 -2.70 -12.21
N ALA A 27 -6.24 -3.62 -13.08
CA ALA A 27 -7.58 -4.21 -13.06
C ALA A 27 -7.91 -4.93 -11.74
N VAL A 28 -6.92 -5.50 -11.03
CA VAL A 28 -7.19 -6.20 -9.75
C VAL A 28 -7.51 -5.24 -8.60
N PHE A 29 -7.28 -3.94 -8.78
CA PHE A 29 -7.56 -2.90 -7.79
C PHE A 29 -8.88 -2.16 -8.02
N GLU A 30 -9.65 -2.56 -9.04
CA GLU A 30 -10.97 -2.02 -9.31
C GLU A 30 -11.93 -2.27 -8.12
N GLY A 31 -12.85 -1.33 -7.89
CA GLY A 31 -13.82 -1.43 -6.79
C GLY A 31 -13.28 -1.05 -5.40
N GLY A 32 -12.07 -0.49 -5.31
CA GLY A 32 -11.53 0.12 -4.08
C GLY A 32 -10.82 -0.86 -3.13
N PHE A 33 -10.46 -2.05 -3.60
CA PHE A 33 -9.70 -3.04 -2.84
C PHE A 33 -8.20 -2.94 -3.14
N THR A 34 -7.56 -1.87 -2.64
CA THR A 34 -6.15 -1.55 -2.95
C THR A 34 -5.11 -2.20 -2.04
N GLY A 35 -5.55 -2.97 -1.03
CA GLY A 35 -4.65 -3.65 -0.10
C GLY A 35 -4.01 -4.91 -0.71
N ILE A 36 -2.74 -5.14 -0.43
CA ILE A 36 -1.97 -6.29 -0.92
C ILE A 36 -1.53 -7.15 0.27
N VAL A 37 -1.70 -8.46 0.15
CA VAL A 37 -1.15 -9.43 1.11
C VAL A 37 -0.25 -10.40 0.36
N ALA A 38 1.06 -10.25 0.54
CA ALA A 38 2.03 -11.24 0.07
C ALA A 38 2.25 -12.29 1.16
N THR A 39 2.25 -13.57 0.80
CA THR A 39 2.51 -14.69 1.72
C THR A 39 3.74 -15.46 1.25
N LEU A 40 4.73 -15.56 2.14
CA LEU A 40 5.88 -16.46 2.01
C LEU A 40 5.64 -17.65 2.94
N ASP A 41 5.20 -18.77 2.37
CA ASP A 41 5.08 -20.04 3.09
C ASP A 41 6.34 -20.87 2.85
N THR A 42 7.08 -21.16 3.92
CA THR A 42 8.33 -21.91 3.83
C THR A 42 8.12 -23.42 3.67
N GLY A 43 6.89 -23.91 3.87
CA GLY A 43 6.57 -25.35 3.91
C GLY A 43 7.15 -26.08 5.12
N ARG A 44 7.77 -25.36 6.06
CA ARG A 44 8.40 -25.92 7.27
C ARG A 44 7.62 -25.51 8.52
N PRO A 45 7.48 -26.39 9.52
CA PRO A 45 6.80 -26.06 10.77
C PRO A 45 7.39 -24.82 11.42
N GLY A 46 6.53 -23.91 11.88
CA GLY A 46 6.96 -22.67 12.51
C GLY A 46 5.80 -21.71 12.75
N PRO A 47 6.08 -20.52 13.33
CA PRO A 47 5.06 -19.52 13.61
C PRO A 47 4.53 -18.84 12.34
N VAL A 48 3.38 -18.20 12.46
CA VAL A 48 2.88 -17.27 11.44
C VAL A 48 3.21 -15.85 11.91
N MET A 49 3.99 -15.11 11.12
CA MET A 49 4.36 -13.72 11.38
C MET A 49 3.77 -12.81 10.31
N ALA A 50 3.33 -11.61 10.71
CA ALA A 50 2.80 -10.61 9.78
C ALA A 50 3.45 -9.25 10.02
N PHE A 51 3.87 -8.61 8.94
CA PHE A 51 4.35 -7.23 8.92
C PHE A 51 3.33 -6.40 8.16
N ARG A 52 2.88 -5.30 8.78
CA ARG A 52 1.95 -4.36 8.17
C ARG A 52 2.70 -3.10 7.77
N VAL A 53 2.38 -2.61 6.60
CA VAL A 53 2.95 -1.42 5.98
C VAL A 53 1.79 -0.58 5.46
N ASP A 54 1.67 0.65 5.94
CA ASP A 54 0.66 1.59 5.45
C ASP A 54 1.23 2.34 4.22
N MET A 55 0.40 2.49 3.18
CA MET A 55 0.75 3.04 1.85
C MET A 55 -0.15 4.21 1.42
N ASP A 56 -0.92 4.79 2.36
CA ASP A 56 -1.81 5.92 2.07
C ASP A 56 -1.12 7.28 2.13
N ALA A 57 -1.69 8.25 1.42
CA ALA A 57 -1.33 9.66 1.46
C ALA A 57 -2.31 10.47 2.34
N LEU A 58 -1.87 11.63 2.82
CA LEU A 58 -2.66 12.59 3.59
C LEU A 58 -3.50 13.51 2.68
N ASP A 59 -4.64 14.01 3.17
CA ASP A 59 -5.62 14.81 2.41
C ASP A 59 -5.32 16.26 2.71
N LEU A 60 -4.16 16.65 2.22
CA LEU A 60 -3.59 17.97 2.41
C LEU A 60 -2.82 18.30 1.15
N SER A 61 -2.92 19.56 0.72
CA SER A 61 -2.07 20.08 -0.34
C SER A 61 -0.69 20.38 0.22
N GLU A 62 0.31 20.05 -0.58
CA GLU A 62 1.69 20.39 -0.27
C GLU A 62 1.98 21.87 -0.53
N GLU A 63 2.86 22.47 0.26
CA GLU A 63 3.24 23.88 0.12
C GLU A 63 4.02 24.11 -1.19
N GLN A 64 3.65 25.17 -1.93
CA GLN A 64 4.22 25.50 -3.25
C GLN A 64 5.19 26.69 -3.17
N ASP A 65 5.64 27.03 -1.97
CA ASP A 65 6.66 28.05 -1.76
C ASP A 65 8.06 27.53 -2.16
N VAL A 66 8.89 28.39 -2.77
CA VAL A 66 10.27 28.03 -3.17
C VAL A 66 11.19 27.69 -1.99
N SER A 67 10.84 28.13 -0.77
CA SER A 67 11.52 27.73 0.46
C SER A 67 11.14 26.31 0.91
N HIS A 68 10.00 25.79 0.45
CA HIS A 68 9.58 24.42 0.72
C HIS A 68 10.39 23.46 -0.16
N ARG A 69 11.28 22.67 0.47
CA ARG A 69 12.23 21.79 -0.22
C ARG A 69 11.58 20.85 -1.25
N PRO A 70 10.47 20.13 -0.94
CA PRO A 70 9.79 19.27 -1.92
C PRO A 70 9.39 20.00 -3.19
N TYR A 71 8.85 21.21 -3.06
CA TYR A 71 8.46 22.01 -4.21
C TYR A 71 9.69 22.48 -5.00
N ARG A 72 10.68 23.04 -4.31
CA ARG A 72 11.93 23.55 -4.91
C ARG A 72 12.71 22.46 -5.66
N ASP A 73 12.84 21.28 -5.07
CA ASP A 73 13.62 20.18 -5.61
C ASP A 73 12.79 19.32 -6.60
N GLY A 74 11.53 19.68 -6.85
CA GLY A 74 10.66 19.04 -7.86
C GLY A 74 10.11 17.66 -7.46
N PHE A 75 9.99 17.38 -6.16
CA PHE A 75 9.43 16.13 -5.65
C PHE A 75 8.11 16.30 -4.86
N ALA A 76 7.54 17.51 -4.85
CA ALA A 76 6.20 17.73 -4.33
C ALA A 76 5.16 16.89 -5.11
N SER A 77 4.09 16.52 -4.43
CA SER A 77 2.99 15.75 -5.01
C SER A 77 2.41 16.45 -6.24
N CYS A 78 2.27 15.70 -7.33
CA CYS A 78 1.57 16.13 -8.53
C CYS A 78 0.04 16.08 -8.37
N ASN A 79 -0.46 15.55 -7.25
CA ASN A 79 -1.87 15.39 -6.94
C ASN A 79 -2.31 16.43 -5.90
N ALA A 80 -3.04 17.46 -6.32
CA ALA A 80 -3.60 18.45 -5.41
C ALA A 80 -4.48 17.79 -4.33
N GLY A 81 -4.38 18.26 -3.08
CA GLY A 81 -5.05 17.67 -1.94
C GLY A 81 -4.49 16.32 -1.50
N MET A 82 -3.39 15.82 -2.07
CA MET A 82 -2.79 14.55 -1.64
C MET A 82 -1.29 14.73 -1.41
N MET A 83 -0.83 14.47 -0.19
CA MET A 83 0.59 14.61 0.15
C MET A 83 1.15 13.42 0.93
N HIS A 84 2.44 13.15 0.75
CA HIS A 84 3.15 12.01 1.34
C HIS A 84 3.91 12.37 2.63
N ALA A 85 3.54 13.47 3.30
CA ALA A 85 4.30 13.96 4.47
C ALA A 85 4.23 13.07 5.72
N CYS A 86 3.37 12.03 5.74
CA CYS A 86 3.34 11.01 6.80
C CYS A 86 4.53 10.04 6.75
N GLY A 87 5.32 10.04 5.68
CA GLY A 87 6.48 9.14 5.52
C GLY A 87 6.13 7.70 5.15
N HIS A 88 4.87 7.42 4.77
CA HIS A 88 4.44 6.10 4.35
C HIS A 88 5.16 5.57 3.09
N ASP A 89 5.71 6.45 2.28
CA ASP A 89 6.61 6.06 1.17
C ASP A 89 7.87 5.37 1.70
N GLY A 90 8.43 5.89 2.79
CA GLY A 90 9.57 5.28 3.48
C GLY A 90 9.21 3.92 4.07
N HIS A 91 8.05 3.80 4.73
CA HIS A 91 7.56 2.51 5.25
C HIS A 91 7.33 1.50 4.12
N THR A 92 6.77 1.94 2.99
CA THR A 92 6.54 1.11 1.80
C THR A 92 7.86 0.62 1.22
N ALA A 93 8.85 1.50 1.07
CA ALA A 93 10.20 1.14 0.61
C ALA A 93 10.87 0.12 1.55
N ILE A 94 10.80 0.34 2.87
CA ILE A 94 11.32 -0.60 3.88
C ILE A 94 10.60 -1.95 3.77
N GLY A 95 9.27 -1.94 3.62
CA GLY A 95 8.46 -3.15 3.43
C GLY A 95 8.86 -3.97 2.21
N LEU A 96 9.13 -3.31 1.08
CA LEU A 96 9.62 -3.96 -0.14
C LEU A 96 11.04 -4.51 0.04
N GLY A 97 11.93 -3.77 0.72
CA GLY A 97 13.26 -4.24 1.07
C GLY A 97 13.25 -5.47 1.98
N LEU A 98 12.33 -5.48 2.96
CA LEU A 98 12.09 -6.64 3.82
C LEU A 98 11.60 -7.84 3.00
N ALA A 99 10.63 -7.64 2.09
CA ALA A 99 10.12 -8.68 1.20
C ALA A 99 11.25 -9.32 0.36
N HIS A 100 12.07 -8.48 -0.25
CA HIS A 100 13.21 -8.91 -1.04
C HIS A 100 14.21 -9.73 -0.21
N THR A 101 14.57 -9.22 0.97
CA THR A 101 15.52 -9.88 1.87
C THR A 101 14.98 -11.23 2.36
N LEU A 102 13.72 -11.29 2.80
CA LEU A 102 13.10 -12.54 3.24
C LEU A 102 13.10 -13.60 2.14
N LYS A 103 12.88 -13.21 0.88
CA LYS A 103 12.92 -14.14 -0.23
C LYS A 103 14.34 -14.66 -0.50
N GLN A 104 15.38 -13.85 -0.32
CA GLN A 104 16.78 -14.29 -0.46
C GLN A 104 17.17 -15.33 0.60
N PHE A 105 16.68 -15.19 1.83
CA PHE A 105 16.98 -16.09 2.94
C PHE A 105 15.94 -17.19 3.15
N GLU A 106 15.04 -17.40 2.18
CA GLU A 106 13.88 -18.30 2.30
C GLU A 106 14.27 -19.69 2.78
N SER A 107 15.41 -20.25 2.37
CA SER A 107 15.85 -21.60 2.77
C SER A 107 16.10 -21.76 4.27
N GLY A 108 16.50 -20.69 4.97
CA GLY A 108 16.76 -20.70 6.41
C GLY A 108 15.55 -20.39 7.29
N LEU A 109 14.45 -19.92 6.70
CA LEU A 109 13.25 -19.48 7.43
C LEU A 109 12.34 -20.66 7.77
N HIS A 110 11.44 -20.49 8.74
CA HIS A 110 10.47 -21.49 9.16
C HIS A 110 9.10 -20.84 9.39
N GLY A 111 8.02 -21.57 9.11
CA GLY A 111 6.65 -21.07 9.22
C GLY A 111 6.19 -20.23 8.03
N VAL A 112 5.30 -19.27 8.29
CA VAL A 112 4.65 -18.44 7.26
C VAL A 112 4.85 -16.97 7.59
N ILE A 113 5.31 -16.19 6.62
CA ILE A 113 5.49 -14.75 6.76
C ILE A 113 4.52 -14.03 5.81
N LYS A 114 3.79 -13.05 6.34
CA LYS A 114 2.83 -12.23 5.60
C LYS A 114 3.28 -10.78 5.58
N LEU A 115 3.26 -10.17 4.42
CA LEU A 115 3.50 -8.74 4.22
C LEU A 115 2.20 -8.10 3.76
N ILE A 116 1.69 -7.17 4.54
CA ILE A 116 0.38 -6.56 4.35
C ILE A 116 0.57 -5.08 4.03
N PHE A 117 0.42 -4.71 2.76
CA PHE A 117 0.42 -3.31 2.32
C PHE A 117 -1.02 -2.80 2.31
N SER A 118 -1.30 -1.76 3.08
CA SER A 118 -2.67 -1.26 3.30
C SER A 118 -2.80 0.23 2.99
N ALA A 119 -3.70 0.61 2.10
CA ALA A 119 -3.98 2.01 1.75
C ALA A 119 -4.88 2.73 2.78
N CYS A 120 -4.85 2.34 4.06
CA CYS A 120 -5.94 2.60 4.98
C CYS A 120 -5.73 3.83 5.87
N ARG A 121 -6.55 4.86 5.62
CA ARG A 121 -6.96 5.81 6.67
C ARG A 121 -7.92 5.16 7.65
N GLY A 122 -7.39 4.59 8.73
CA GLY A 122 -8.15 4.28 9.95
C GLY A 122 -8.84 2.91 10.03
N ARG A 123 -8.53 2.22 11.14
CA ARG A 123 -9.19 1.09 11.84
C ARG A 123 -10.06 0.11 11.01
N TYR A 124 -9.45 -0.86 10.35
CA TYR A 124 -10.11 -2.14 10.03
C TYR A 124 -9.15 -3.34 10.17
N ALA A 125 -9.68 -4.46 10.66
CA ALA A 125 -8.92 -5.65 11.04
C ALA A 125 -8.97 -6.75 9.96
N TRP A 126 -7.82 -7.36 9.70
CA TRP A 126 -7.66 -8.53 8.84
C TRP A 126 -8.24 -9.79 9.49
N ARG A 127 -8.90 -10.66 8.72
CA ARG A 127 -9.29 -12.01 9.15
C ARG A 127 -8.54 -13.05 8.32
N ALA A 128 -7.84 -13.96 9.01
CA ALA A 128 -6.86 -14.88 8.43
C ALA A 128 -7.39 -16.02 7.53
N GLY A 129 -8.68 -16.03 7.20
CA GLY A 129 -9.36 -17.25 6.76
C GLY A 129 -9.39 -17.54 5.26
N ASP A 130 -9.28 -16.55 4.38
CA ASP A 130 -9.59 -16.74 2.96
C ASP A 130 -8.64 -16.06 1.96
N GLY A 131 -7.48 -15.59 2.45
CA GLY A 131 -6.48 -14.90 1.61
C GLY A 131 -6.96 -13.57 1.03
N ARG A 132 -8.13 -13.06 1.43
CA ARG A 132 -8.67 -11.78 0.96
C ARG A 132 -8.75 -10.79 2.12
N CYS A 133 -8.26 -9.57 1.90
CA CYS A 133 -8.50 -8.49 2.84
C CYS A 133 -9.98 -8.08 2.72
N ARG A 134 -10.84 -8.63 3.59
CA ARG A 134 -12.26 -8.26 3.62
C ARG A 134 -12.51 -7.19 4.69
N CYS A 135 -13.03 -6.05 4.25
CA CYS A 135 -13.71 -5.11 5.13
C CYS A 135 -15.00 -5.78 5.62
N ARG A 136 -15.05 -6.23 6.89
CA ARG A 136 -16.33 -6.64 7.50
C ARG A 136 -17.04 -5.40 8.04
N ARG A 137 -18.35 -5.32 7.75
CA ARG A 137 -19.29 -4.37 8.35
C ARG A 137 -19.37 -4.58 9.85
#